data_AF-A0A6L7YFS6-F1
#
_entry.id   AF-A0A6L7YFS6-F1
#
_cell.length_a   1.000
_cell.length_b   1.000
_cell.length_c   1.000
_cell.angle_alpha   90.00
_cell.angle_beta   90.00
_cell.angle_gamma   90.00
#
_symmetry.space_group_name_H-M   'P 1'
#
loop_
_entity.id
_entity.type
_entity.pdbx_description
1 polymer ?
#
loop_
_entity_poly.entity_id
_entity_poly.type
_entity_poly.pdbx_seq_one_letter_code
_entity_poly.pdbx_strand_id
1 'polypeptide(L)'
;MQDVSDWLDEHMATLKPLWATRLPCIGSDCPDADGLFVPRQVMLRVTPNLFWSGMVDPSERIEMTIDSHPHGQTIEAIRFNSERRGSNRDETRLRGFDADSVLGDPESTGAMVMFAFEPATWGGQASCRVWMCETAAEEDRAEDRIGPADPHFGGALWPNIFERLDWPPRSYE
;
A
#
# COMPACT_ATOMS: atom_id res chain seq x y z
N MET A 1 0.07 -1.36 -25.38
CA MET A 1 0.75 -0.67 -24.28
C MET A 1 -0.36 -0.29 -23.34
N GLN A 2 -0.43 -0.94 -22.18
CA GLN A 2 -1.45 -0.64 -21.18
C GLN A 2 -1.12 0.73 -20.58
N ASP A 3 -2.13 1.57 -20.38
CA ASP A 3 -1.97 2.82 -19.63
C ASP A 3 -2.64 2.71 -18.24
N VAL A 4 -2.49 3.75 -17.43
CA VAL A 4 -3.05 3.80 -16.07
C VAL A 4 -4.58 3.65 -16.05
N SER A 5 -5.28 4.12 -17.09
CA SER A 5 -6.74 4.04 -17.18
C SER A 5 -7.18 2.61 -17.46
N ASP A 6 -6.51 1.95 -18.41
CA ASP A 6 -6.74 0.54 -18.72
C ASP A 6 -6.49 -0.36 -17.50
N TRP A 7 -5.40 -0.09 -16.76
CA TRP A 7 -5.06 -0.82 -15.54
C TRP A 7 -6.11 -0.61 -14.44
N LEU A 8 -6.57 0.64 -14.26
CA LEU A 8 -7.65 0.94 -13.31
C LEU A 8 -8.96 0.26 -13.71
N ASP A 9 -9.32 0.24 -15.00
CA ASP A 9 -10.54 -0.44 -15.46
C ASP A 9 -10.53 -1.94 -15.13
N GLU A 10 -9.40 -2.61 -15.35
CA GLU A 10 -9.23 -4.03 -15.02
C GLU A 10 -9.38 -4.30 -13.51
N HIS A 11 -8.69 -3.52 -12.68
CA HIS A 11 -8.63 -3.78 -11.24
C HIS A 11 -9.82 -3.23 -10.45
N MET A 12 -10.46 -2.15 -10.90
CA MET A 12 -11.69 -1.63 -10.29
C MET A 12 -12.89 -2.51 -10.62
N ALA A 13 -12.97 -3.08 -11.83
CA ALA A 13 -14.07 -3.96 -12.24
C ALA A 13 -14.13 -5.26 -11.41
N THR A 14 -12.98 -5.72 -10.90
CA THR A 14 -12.87 -6.94 -10.09
C THR A 14 -13.14 -6.72 -8.60
N LEU A 15 -13.48 -5.49 -8.17
CA LEU A 15 -13.71 -5.10 -6.78
C LEU A 15 -12.56 -5.46 -5.83
N LYS A 16 -11.34 -5.55 -6.38
CA LYS A 16 -10.12 -5.75 -5.58
C LYS A 16 -9.94 -4.55 -4.65
N PRO A 17 -9.46 -4.75 -3.40
CA PRO A 17 -9.02 -3.65 -2.56
C PRO A 17 -7.91 -2.89 -3.29
N LEU A 18 -8.21 -1.67 -3.72
CA LEU A 18 -7.22 -0.76 -4.30
C LEU A 18 -6.84 0.26 -3.24
N TRP A 19 -5.55 0.53 -3.14
CA TRP A 19 -5.01 1.55 -2.27
C TRP A 19 -3.97 2.37 -3.02
N ALA A 20 -4.10 3.70 -3.00
CA ALA A 20 -3.18 4.60 -3.66
C ALA A 20 -2.60 5.61 -2.67
N THR A 21 -1.28 5.81 -2.70
CA THR A 21 -0.58 6.76 -1.85
C THR A 21 0.50 7.47 -2.66
N ARG A 22 1.05 8.56 -2.11
CA ARG A 22 2.35 9.07 -2.58
C ARG A 22 3.47 8.29 -1.89
N LEU A 23 4.48 7.92 -2.66
CA LEU A 23 5.62 7.15 -2.16
C LEU A 23 6.40 8.03 -1.17
N PRO A 24 6.52 7.66 0.11
CA PRO A 24 7.37 8.37 1.04
C PRO A 24 8.85 8.11 0.70
N CYS A 25 9.75 8.83 1.37
CA CYS A 25 11.16 8.47 1.36
C CYS A 25 11.33 7.04 1.90
N ILE A 26 11.90 6.14 1.11
CA ILE A 26 12.21 4.76 1.49
C ILE A 26 13.73 4.55 1.47
N GLY A 27 14.24 3.79 2.44
CA GLY A 27 15.67 3.50 2.58
C GLY A 27 16.17 3.73 4.00
N SER A 28 17.43 3.35 4.26
CA SER A 28 18.01 3.42 5.61
C SER A 28 18.09 4.82 6.18
N ASP A 29 18.15 5.84 5.32
CA ASP A 29 18.34 7.24 5.70
C ASP A 29 17.02 8.00 5.83
N CYS A 30 15.88 7.33 5.59
CA CYS A 30 14.55 7.94 5.61
C CYS A 30 13.84 7.73 6.95
N PRO A 31 12.92 8.64 7.37
CA PRO A 31 12.08 8.46 8.55
C PRO A 31 11.25 7.17 8.51
N ASP A 32 10.83 6.76 7.31
CA ASP A 32 10.03 5.56 7.06
C ASP A 32 10.88 4.34 6.64
N ALA A 33 12.13 4.26 7.14
CA ALA A 33 13.01 3.10 6.96
C ALA A 33 12.37 1.77 7.38
N ASP A 34 11.37 1.81 8.28
CA ASP A 34 10.59 0.65 8.73
C ASP A 34 9.53 0.19 7.70
N GLY A 35 9.46 0.81 6.51
CA GLY A 35 8.59 0.39 5.41
C GLY A 35 7.47 1.39 5.08
N LEU A 36 6.76 1.09 4.01
CA LEU A 36 5.64 1.87 3.49
C LEU A 36 4.40 1.66 4.37
N PHE A 37 3.88 2.72 4.98
CA PHE A 37 2.63 2.66 5.74
C PHE A 37 1.46 2.20 4.85
N VAL A 38 0.65 1.28 5.37
CA VAL A 38 -0.61 0.89 4.73
C VAL A 38 -1.73 0.96 5.77
N PRO A 39 -2.92 1.48 5.43
CA PRO A 39 -4.04 1.49 6.36
C PRO A 39 -4.42 0.08 6.83
N ARG A 40 -4.66 -0.05 8.13
CA ARG A 40 -5.08 -1.30 8.77
C ARG A 40 -6.29 -1.94 8.09
N GLN A 41 -7.24 -1.12 7.61
CA GLN A 41 -8.47 -1.57 6.95
C GLN A 41 -8.19 -2.32 5.65
N VAL A 42 -7.13 -1.94 4.93
CA VAL A 42 -6.67 -2.66 3.73
C VAL A 42 -6.14 -4.01 4.15
N MET A 43 -5.20 -4.04 5.09
CA MET A 43 -4.53 -5.28 5.52
C MET A 43 -5.49 -6.28 6.17
N LEU A 44 -6.56 -5.81 6.84
CA LEU A 44 -7.62 -6.68 7.35
C LEU A 44 -8.33 -7.47 6.24
N ARG A 45 -8.39 -6.94 5.02
CA ARG A 45 -8.99 -7.61 3.85
C ARG A 45 -8.01 -8.50 3.12
N VAL A 46 -6.74 -8.10 3.06
CA VAL A 46 -5.71 -8.79 2.26
C VAL A 46 -5.10 -9.96 3.05
N THR A 47 -4.68 -9.69 4.29
CA THR A 47 -3.99 -10.64 5.18
C THR A 47 -4.56 -10.55 6.61
N PRO A 48 -5.78 -11.05 6.86
CA PRO A 48 -6.43 -10.97 8.17
C PRO A 48 -5.63 -11.65 9.30
N ASN A 49 -4.76 -12.61 8.97
CA ASN A 49 -3.90 -13.31 9.93
C ASN A 49 -3.01 -12.37 10.75
N LEU A 50 -2.61 -11.21 10.18
CA LEU A 50 -1.84 -10.18 10.89
C LEU A 50 -2.56 -9.62 12.13
N PHE A 51 -3.87 -9.83 12.23
CA PHE A 51 -4.70 -9.28 13.30
C PHE A 51 -5.12 -10.30 14.34
N TRP A 52 -4.63 -11.54 14.25
CA TRP A 52 -4.89 -12.54 15.29
C TRP A 52 -4.22 -12.12 16.60
N SER A 53 -5.02 -11.98 17.65
CA SER A 53 -4.56 -11.74 19.02
C SER A 53 -3.63 -12.86 19.50
N GLY A 54 -2.39 -12.50 19.88
CA GLY A 54 -1.44 -13.43 20.50
C GLY A 54 -0.05 -13.46 19.86
N MET A 55 0.11 -12.87 18.68
CA MET A 55 1.41 -12.74 18.01
C MET A 55 1.95 -11.33 18.15
N VAL A 56 3.23 -11.21 18.50
CA VAL A 56 3.96 -9.95 18.55
C VAL A 56 4.56 -9.70 17.18
N ASP A 57 4.30 -8.51 16.64
CA ASP A 57 4.71 -8.05 15.32
C ASP A 57 4.54 -9.12 14.21
N PRO A 58 3.32 -9.65 13.99
CA PRO A 58 3.09 -10.69 12.99
C PRO A 58 3.39 -10.17 11.59
N SER A 59 3.92 -11.05 10.74
CA SER A 59 4.17 -10.76 9.32
C SER A 59 3.75 -11.88 8.38
N GLU A 60 3.44 -11.50 7.15
CA GLU A 60 3.02 -12.37 6.05
C GLU A 60 3.72 -11.92 4.76
N ARG A 61 4.04 -12.88 3.88
CA ARG A 61 4.64 -12.57 2.57
C ARG A 61 3.55 -12.26 1.56
N ILE A 62 3.83 -11.30 0.67
CA ILE A 62 2.94 -10.91 -0.43
C ILE A 62 3.73 -10.97 -1.74
N GLU A 63 3.20 -11.67 -2.74
CA GLU A 63 3.77 -11.62 -4.08
C GLU A 63 3.36 -10.31 -4.76
N MET A 64 4.33 -9.53 -5.24
CA MET A 64 4.08 -8.24 -5.86
C MET A 64 4.58 -8.23 -7.30
N THR A 65 3.77 -7.68 -8.21
CA THR A 65 4.20 -7.34 -9.57
C THR A 65 3.94 -5.88 -9.85
N ILE A 66 4.93 -5.18 -10.38
CA ILE A 66 4.83 -3.78 -10.81
C ILE A 66 4.56 -3.78 -12.31
N ASP A 67 3.38 -3.29 -12.70
CA ASP A 67 2.87 -3.36 -14.07
C ASP A 67 3.35 -2.21 -14.95
N SER A 68 3.51 -1.01 -14.36
CA SER A 68 4.10 0.12 -15.09
C SER A 68 5.59 -0.08 -15.37
N HIS A 69 6.28 -0.83 -14.50
CA HIS A 69 7.71 -1.14 -14.60
C HIS A 69 7.91 -2.63 -14.36
N PRO A 70 7.83 -3.50 -15.40
CA PRO A 70 7.79 -4.95 -15.25
C PRO A 70 8.86 -5.52 -14.31
N HIS A 71 8.48 -5.70 -13.05
CA HIS A 71 9.33 -6.19 -11.95
C HIS A 71 8.47 -7.00 -10.99
N GLY A 72 8.93 -8.20 -10.65
CA GLY A 72 8.24 -9.09 -9.72
C GLY A 72 9.11 -9.33 -8.49
N GLN A 73 8.53 -9.22 -7.30
CA GLN A 73 9.24 -9.44 -6.04
C GLN A 73 8.31 -9.98 -4.95
N THR A 74 8.88 -10.51 -3.87
CA THR A 74 8.12 -10.90 -2.68
C THR A 74 8.41 -9.93 -1.55
N ILE A 75 7.39 -9.20 -1.12
CA ILE A 75 7.48 -8.23 -0.03
C ILE A 75 6.89 -8.82 1.27
N GLU A 76 7.13 -8.14 2.39
CA GLU A 76 6.59 -8.49 3.69
C GLU A 76 5.54 -7.46 4.15
N ALA A 77 4.35 -7.93 4.50
CA ALA A 77 3.38 -7.16 5.27
C ALA A 77 3.57 -7.44 6.76
N ILE A 78 3.80 -6.41 7.55
CA ILE A 78 3.99 -6.47 9.01
C ILE A 78 2.89 -5.65 9.68
N ARG A 79 2.39 -6.13 10.82
CA ARG A 79 1.68 -5.27 11.78
C ARG A 79 2.58 -5.03 12.97
N PHE A 80 3.01 -3.79 13.18
CA PHE A 80 3.62 -3.42 14.46
C PHE A 80 2.53 -3.34 15.51
N ASN A 81 2.65 -4.16 16.56
CA ASN A 81 1.76 -4.15 17.71
C ASN A 81 2.52 -4.20 19.04
N SER A 82 3.85 -4.21 18.97
CA SER A 82 4.74 -4.16 20.12
C SER A 82 5.14 -2.72 20.47
N GLU A 83 5.33 -2.47 21.77
CA GLU A 83 5.95 -1.22 22.23
C GLU A 83 7.44 -1.24 21.87
N ARG A 84 7.81 -0.72 20.71
CA ARG A 84 9.19 -0.34 20.41
C ARG A 84 9.34 1.18 20.48
N ARG A 85 10.41 1.64 21.14
CA ARG A 85 10.80 3.06 21.29
C ARG A 85 9.77 3.96 22.00
N GLY A 86 9.11 3.45 23.05
CA GLY A 86 8.18 4.28 23.86
C GLY A 86 6.92 4.74 23.11
N SER A 87 6.56 4.03 22.03
CA SER A 87 5.36 4.30 21.23
C SER A 87 4.44 3.09 21.25
N ASN A 88 3.13 3.32 21.45
CA ASN A 88 2.08 2.32 21.23
C ASN A 88 1.77 2.24 19.73
N ARG A 89 2.75 1.79 18.92
CA ARG A 89 2.54 1.60 17.49
C ARG A 89 1.56 0.45 17.28
N ASP A 90 0.40 0.75 16.69
CA ASP A 90 -0.54 -0.21 16.12
C ASP A 90 -0.78 0.17 14.65
N GLU A 91 0.18 -0.15 13.79
CA GLU A 91 0.19 0.22 12.37
C GLU A 91 0.65 -0.93 11.49
N THR A 92 0.25 -0.92 10.22
CA THR A 92 0.68 -1.89 9.22
C THR A 92 1.63 -1.26 8.22
N ARG A 93 2.66 -2.01 7.83
CA ARG A 93 3.64 -1.57 6.82
C ARG A 93 3.94 -2.67 5.81
N LEU A 94 4.33 -2.26 4.61
CA LEU A 94 4.97 -3.09 3.58
C LEU A 94 6.47 -2.85 3.59
N ARG A 95 7.25 -3.93 3.56
CA ARG A 95 8.72 -3.91 3.67
C ARG A 95 9.38 -4.86 2.67
N GLY A 96 10.68 -4.68 2.51
CA GLY A 96 11.49 -5.55 1.66
C GLY A 96 11.34 -5.23 0.19
N PHE A 97 11.14 -3.94 -0.14
CA PHE A 97 11.22 -3.48 -1.52
C PHE A 97 12.66 -3.65 -2.01
N ASP A 98 12.84 -4.31 -3.15
CA ASP A 98 14.15 -4.46 -3.75
C ASP A 98 14.71 -3.08 -4.14
N ALA A 99 16.00 -2.87 -3.91
CA ALA A 99 16.68 -1.60 -4.20
C ALA A 99 16.79 -1.30 -5.71
N ASP A 100 16.68 -2.32 -6.56
CA ASP A 100 16.63 -2.20 -8.02
C ASP A 100 15.19 -2.07 -8.56
N SER A 101 14.17 -2.19 -7.70
CA SER A 101 12.79 -1.91 -8.06
C SER A 101 12.52 -0.40 -8.03
N VAL A 102 11.59 0.06 -8.86
CA VAL A 102 11.22 1.49 -8.91
C VAL A 102 10.67 2.02 -7.57
N LEU A 103 10.16 1.13 -6.71
CA LEU A 103 9.69 1.47 -5.36
C LEU A 103 10.82 1.61 -4.33
N GLY A 104 11.99 1.03 -4.62
CA GLY A 104 13.20 1.17 -3.82
C GLY A 104 14.09 2.34 -4.25
N ASP A 105 13.78 2.99 -5.37
CA ASP A 105 14.55 4.12 -5.90
C ASP A 105 14.23 5.42 -5.13
N PRO A 106 15.24 6.08 -4.52
CA PRO A 106 15.04 7.37 -3.86
C PRO A 106 14.44 8.46 -4.77
N GLU A 107 14.69 8.41 -6.08
CA GLU A 107 14.16 9.38 -7.05
C GLU A 107 12.63 9.25 -7.24
N SER A 108 12.04 8.12 -6.87
CA SER A 108 10.60 7.88 -6.93
C SER A 108 9.83 8.52 -5.77
N THR A 109 10.52 9.15 -4.81
CA THR A 109 9.89 9.81 -3.67
C THR A 109 8.87 10.87 -4.14
N GLY A 110 7.64 10.78 -3.65
CA GLY A 110 6.53 11.67 -3.97
C GLY A 110 5.67 11.23 -5.16
N ALA A 111 6.12 10.26 -5.95
CA ALA A 111 5.35 9.70 -7.05
C ALA A 111 4.09 9.00 -6.52
N MET A 112 2.98 9.11 -7.26
CA MET A 112 1.77 8.35 -6.94
C MET A 112 1.97 6.87 -7.26
N VAL A 113 1.67 6.02 -6.28
CA VAL A 113 1.72 4.57 -6.39
C VAL A 113 0.37 3.97 -5.97
N MET A 114 -0.09 3.00 -6.73
CA MET A 114 -1.36 2.29 -6.54
C MET A 114 -1.13 0.80 -6.39
N PHE A 115 -1.80 0.19 -5.43
CA PHE A 115 -1.74 -1.23 -5.10
C PHE A 115 -3.13 -1.83 -5.25
N ALA A 116 -3.29 -2.76 -6.20
CA ALA A 116 -4.48 -3.60 -6.33
C ALA A 116 -4.19 -4.95 -5.70
N PHE A 117 -4.76 -5.21 -4.52
CA PHE A 117 -4.49 -6.42 -3.76
C PHE A 117 -5.42 -7.58 -4.17
N GLU A 118 -4.86 -8.78 -4.15
CA GLU A 118 -5.57 -10.04 -4.23
C GLU A 118 -5.39 -10.75 -2.88
N PRO A 119 -6.46 -10.80 -2.05
CA PRO A 119 -6.39 -11.47 -0.76
C PRO A 119 -5.99 -12.93 -0.90
N ALA A 120 -5.29 -13.44 0.12
CA ALA A 120 -4.99 -14.87 0.20
C ALA A 120 -6.29 -15.69 0.12
N THR A 121 -6.33 -16.66 -0.79
CA THR A 121 -7.36 -17.70 -0.79
C THR A 121 -6.98 -18.81 0.20
N TRP A 122 -7.89 -19.74 0.49
CA TRP A 122 -7.63 -20.81 1.46
C TRP A 122 -6.35 -21.59 1.11
N GLY A 123 -5.31 -21.43 1.94
CA GLY A 123 -4.00 -22.08 1.76
C GLY A 123 -3.08 -21.42 0.73
N GLY A 124 -3.47 -20.28 0.16
CA GLY A 124 -2.67 -19.49 -0.78
C GLY A 124 -1.95 -18.31 -0.11
N GLN A 125 -1.04 -17.69 -0.86
CA GLN A 125 -0.38 -16.44 -0.49
C GLN A 125 -1.18 -15.26 -1.06
N ALA A 126 -1.21 -14.13 -0.36
CA ALA A 126 -1.76 -12.90 -0.92
C ALA A 126 -0.82 -12.37 -2.01
N SER A 127 -1.38 -11.67 -3.00
CA SER A 127 -0.59 -10.99 -4.02
C SER A 127 -1.09 -9.57 -4.24
N CYS A 128 -0.31 -8.75 -4.95
CA CYS A 128 -0.74 -7.44 -5.41
C CYS A 128 -0.12 -7.07 -6.76
N ARG A 129 -0.92 -6.31 -7.51
CA ARG A 129 -0.49 -5.62 -8.73
C ARG A 129 -0.26 -4.16 -8.38
N VAL A 130 0.83 -3.58 -8.88
CA VAL A 130 1.24 -2.22 -8.56
C VAL A 130 1.38 -1.40 -9.81
N TRP A 131 0.87 -0.18 -9.76
CA TRP A 131 1.10 0.83 -10.77
C TRP A 131 1.72 2.05 -10.12
N MET A 132 2.90 2.45 -10.59
CA MET A 132 3.52 3.73 -10.22
C MET A 132 3.40 4.68 -11.41
N CYS A 133 2.84 5.86 -11.17
CA CYS A 133 2.72 6.92 -12.18
C CYS A 133 4.10 7.54 -12.46
N GLU A 134 4.41 7.75 -13.74
CA GLU A 134 5.67 8.39 -14.17
C GLU A 134 5.49 9.89 -14.44
N THR A 135 4.27 10.33 -14.70
CA THR A 135 3.99 11.72 -15.10
C THR A 135 2.81 12.31 -14.35
N ALA A 136 2.82 13.63 -14.15
CA ALA A 136 1.69 14.35 -13.54
C ALA A 136 0.36 14.09 -14.28
N ALA A 137 0.39 13.94 -15.61
CA ALA A 137 -0.80 13.61 -16.38
C ALA A 137 -1.34 12.20 -16.10
N GLU A 138 -0.50 11.25 -15.70
CA GLU A 138 -0.96 9.94 -15.23
C GLU A 138 -1.55 10.04 -13.81
N GLU A 139 -0.93 10.83 -12.93
CA GLU A 139 -1.47 11.12 -11.60
C GLU A 139 -2.87 11.74 -11.71
N ASP A 140 -3.04 12.77 -12.53
CA ASP A 140 -4.34 13.43 -12.76
C ASP A 140 -5.42 12.43 -13.20
N ARG A 141 -5.10 11.54 -14.16
CA ARG A 141 -6.04 10.51 -14.64
C ARG A 141 -6.39 9.49 -13.57
N ALA A 142 -5.44 9.14 -12.70
CA ALA A 142 -5.70 8.22 -11.60
C ALA A 142 -6.57 8.90 -10.53
N GLU A 143 -6.21 10.10 -10.10
CA GLU A 143 -6.92 10.87 -9.07
C GLU A 143 -8.36 11.21 -9.50
N ASP A 144 -8.61 11.48 -10.79
CA ASP A 144 -9.96 11.65 -11.35
C ASP A 144 -10.88 10.44 -11.10
N ARG A 145 -10.30 9.24 -10.93
CA ARG A 145 -11.05 7.99 -10.80
C ARG A 145 -11.17 7.48 -9.36
N ILE A 146 -10.10 7.57 -8.58
CA ILE A 146 -10.05 7.00 -7.22
C ILE A 146 -10.04 8.06 -6.12
N GLY A 147 -9.90 9.34 -6.48
CA GLY A 147 -9.69 10.45 -5.56
C GLY A 147 -8.20 10.76 -5.32
N PRO A 148 -7.90 11.88 -4.64
CA PRO A 148 -6.53 12.34 -4.45
C PRO A 148 -5.71 11.39 -3.57
N ALA A 149 -4.44 11.16 -3.93
CA ALA A 149 -3.51 10.40 -3.11
C ALA A 149 -2.84 11.30 -2.06
N ASP A 150 -3.27 11.20 -0.80
CA ASP A 150 -2.63 11.94 0.29
C ASP A 150 -1.60 11.08 1.06
N PRO A 151 -0.33 11.51 1.15
CA PRO A 151 0.71 10.81 1.91
C PRO A 151 0.44 10.74 3.42
N HIS A 152 -0.34 11.66 3.99
CA HIS A 152 -0.60 11.77 5.43
C HIS A 152 -1.89 11.07 5.88
N PHE A 153 -2.90 10.94 5.01
CA PHE A 153 -4.19 10.35 5.37
C PHE A 153 -4.33 8.87 5.01
N GLY A 154 -3.25 8.23 4.55
CA GLY A 154 -3.25 6.82 4.21
C GLY A 154 -3.86 6.52 2.85
N GLY A 155 -3.91 7.50 1.94
CA GLY A 155 -4.22 7.27 0.54
C GLY A 155 -5.71 7.15 0.16
N ALA A 156 -5.98 7.02 -1.14
CA ALA A 156 -7.31 6.73 -1.69
C ALA A 156 -7.59 5.22 -1.65
N LEU A 157 -8.82 4.81 -1.30
CA LEU A 157 -9.24 3.40 -1.28
C LEU A 157 -10.40 3.13 -2.24
N TRP A 158 -10.34 2.01 -2.95
CA TRP A 158 -11.46 1.51 -3.77
C TRP A 158 -11.86 0.07 -3.38
N PRO A 159 -13.17 -0.23 -3.28
CA PRO A 159 -14.28 0.72 -3.21
C PRO A 159 -14.12 1.66 -1.99
N ASN A 160 -14.60 2.89 -2.13
CA ASN A 160 -14.39 3.94 -1.12
C ASN A 160 -15.09 3.56 0.19
N ILE A 161 -14.32 3.02 1.14
CA ILE A 161 -14.83 2.56 2.44
C ILE A 161 -14.63 3.59 3.54
N PHE A 162 -13.87 4.66 3.27
CA PHE A 162 -13.64 5.74 4.21
C PHE A 162 -14.89 6.60 4.44
N GLU A 163 -15.82 6.71 3.47
CA GLU A 163 -17.11 7.39 3.72
C GLU A 163 -17.95 6.73 4.84
N ARG A 164 -17.68 5.47 5.18
CA ARG A 164 -18.37 4.75 6.26
C ARG A 164 -17.65 4.80 7.61
N LEU A 165 -16.41 5.28 7.65
CA LEU A 165 -15.58 5.31 8.85
C LEU A 165 -15.04 6.73 8.96
N ASP A 166 -15.62 7.54 9.85
CA ASP A 166 -15.15 8.89 10.21
C ASP A 166 -13.64 8.87 10.53
N TRP A 167 -12.82 8.98 9.49
CA TRP A 167 -11.37 8.92 9.50
C TRP A 167 -10.84 10.13 8.71
N PRO A 168 -9.81 10.86 9.18
CA PRO A 168 -8.86 10.53 10.26
C PRO A 168 -9.50 10.51 11.66
N PRO A 169 -8.86 9.87 12.67
CA PRO A 169 -9.27 10.13 14.03
C PRO A 169 -9.09 11.63 14.25
N ARG A 170 -10.00 12.25 15.00
CA ARG A 170 -9.89 13.66 15.39
C ARG A 170 -8.43 13.96 15.74
N SER A 171 -7.90 14.97 15.05
CA SER A 171 -6.56 15.52 15.14
C SER A 171 -5.83 15.16 16.43
N TYR A 172 -4.59 14.65 16.28
CA TYR A 172 -3.58 14.81 17.32
C TYR A 172 -3.37 16.32 17.50
N GLU A 173 -4.07 16.90 18.48
CA GLU A 173 -3.68 18.16 19.12
C GLU A 173 -2.54 17.90 20.11
#